data_AF-A0A1M3R0N8-F1
#
_entry.id   AF-A0A1M3R0N8-F1
#
_cell.length_a   1.000
_cell.length_b   1.000
_cell.length_c   1.000
_cell.angle_alpha   90.00
_cell.angle_beta   90.00
_cell.angle_gamma   90.00
#
_symmetry.space_group_name_H-M   'P 1'
#
loop_
_entity.id
_entity.type
_entity.pdbx_description
1 polymer ?
#
loop_
_entity_poly.entity_id
_entity_poly.type
_entity_poly.pdbx_seq_one_letter_code
_entity_poly.pdbx_strand_id
1 'polypeptide(L)'
;MQDLGNKETHDWQDKLETNCKAFLPVTIIVLQQSSFKEWLTNGHPFAANVQEIAPIIYKSEQFCLPDHIPTHNEEQPKSLEKFHLEGLRKSKEFLAGSELFRIRKQHAMAAFMLHQCVEQSLRTIIQIGTGYHSNTHSIDRLIRYAGLISYQLPDVFPQHNEADKRLFSLLQKAYIDARYKDYQIANDDLLKLTERAKHIITIVSEVGKQILSSLRSNL
;
A
#
# COMPACT_ATOMS: atom_id res chain seq x y z
N MET A 1 -6.58 26.15 21.67
CA MET A 1 -6.63 25.11 20.63
C MET A 1 -5.44 25.39 19.71
N GLN A 2 -4.38 24.57 19.75
CA GLN A 2 -3.19 24.81 18.92
C GLN A 2 -3.62 24.76 17.45
N ASP A 3 -3.18 25.75 16.67
CA ASP A 3 -3.40 25.83 15.24
C ASP A 3 -2.78 24.59 14.55
N LEU A 4 -3.65 23.70 14.05
CA LEU A 4 -3.28 22.45 13.39
C LEU A 4 -3.11 22.62 11.87
N GLY A 5 -3.27 23.85 11.34
CA GLY A 5 -3.44 24.13 9.92
C GLY A 5 -2.21 23.96 9.03
N ASN A 6 -1.01 23.76 9.61
CA ASN A 6 0.25 23.84 8.87
C ASN A 6 1.03 22.52 8.74
N LYS A 7 0.41 21.38 9.06
CA LYS A 7 1.05 20.06 8.96
C LYS A 7 0.44 19.23 7.84
N GLU A 8 1.31 18.55 7.11
CA GLU A 8 0.90 17.61 6.07
C GLU A 8 0.15 16.42 6.70
N THR A 9 -0.75 15.80 5.94
CA THR A 9 -1.55 14.66 6.39
C THR A 9 -0.69 13.51 6.93
N HIS A 10 0.48 13.28 6.32
CA HIS A 10 1.39 12.21 6.74
C HIS A 10 2.05 12.46 8.10
N ASP A 11 2.27 13.72 8.48
CA ASP A 11 2.79 14.10 9.80
C ASP A 11 1.76 13.78 10.91
N TRP A 12 0.48 14.00 10.60
CA TRP A 12 -0.62 13.65 11.50
C TRP A 12 -0.70 12.15 11.70
N GLN A 13 -0.58 11.36 10.62
CA GLN A 13 -0.53 9.92 10.71
C GLN A 13 0.61 9.45 11.61
N ASP A 14 1.84 9.90 11.36
CA ASP A 14 3.02 9.47 12.15
C ASP A 14 2.86 9.84 13.62
N LYS A 15 2.36 11.04 13.91
CA LYS A 15 2.12 11.49 15.28
C LYS A 15 1.08 10.62 16.00
N LEU A 16 -0.04 10.32 15.33
CA LEU A 16 -1.11 9.51 15.91
C LEU A 16 -0.67 8.05 16.09
N GLU A 17 -0.02 7.45 15.08
CA GLU A 17 0.50 6.07 15.17
C GLU A 17 1.54 5.95 16.29
N THR A 18 2.44 6.93 16.42
CA THR A 18 3.44 6.96 17.50
C THR A 18 2.80 7.06 18.88
N ASN A 19 1.79 7.92 19.05
CA ASN A 19 1.08 8.07 20.32
C ASN A 19 0.31 6.80 20.72
N CYS A 20 -0.25 6.09 19.74
CA CYS A 20 -0.98 4.85 19.98
C CYS A 20 -0.04 3.66 20.23
N LYS A 21 1.20 3.69 19.75
CA LYS A 21 2.18 2.59 19.84
C LYS A 21 2.41 2.04 21.25
N ALA A 22 2.29 2.90 22.27
CA ALA A 22 2.41 2.50 23.67
C ALA A 22 1.27 1.59 24.16
N PHE A 23 0.11 1.64 23.50
CA PHE A 23 -1.08 0.86 23.83
C PHE A 23 -1.27 -0.30 22.85
N LEU A 24 -1.30 0.01 21.55
CA LEU A 24 -1.49 -0.94 20.47
C LEU A 24 -0.92 -0.37 19.16
N PRO A 25 -0.15 -1.16 18.37
CA PRO A 25 0.21 -0.77 17.01
C PRO A 25 -1.07 -0.59 16.16
N VAL A 26 -1.25 0.59 15.60
CA VAL A 26 -2.38 0.93 14.73
C VAL A 26 -1.88 1.46 13.39
N THR A 27 -2.67 1.24 12.35
CA THR A 27 -2.50 1.85 11.03
C THR A 27 -3.55 2.93 10.88
N ILE A 28 -3.14 4.18 10.59
CA ILE A 28 -4.04 5.32 10.56
C ILE A 28 -4.05 5.96 9.18
N ILE A 29 -5.25 6.16 8.63
CA ILE A 29 -5.48 6.99 7.44
C ILE A 29 -6.05 8.32 7.90
N VAL A 30 -5.34 9.42 7.64
CA VAL A 30 -5.84 10.78 7.88
C VAL A 30 -6.28 11.35 6.55
N LEU A 31 -7.42 12.03 6.53
CA LEU A 31 -7.95 12.72 5.36
C LEU A 31 -8.47 14.09 5.78
N GLN A 32 -8.40 15.07 4.89
CA GLN A 32 -9.11 16.32 5.09
C GLN A 32 -10.62 16.08 5.00
N GLN A 33 -11.37 16.73 5.90
CA GLN A 33 -12.83 16.61 5.94
C GLN A 33 -13.49 17.00 4.61
N SER A 34 -12.99 18.05 3.95
CA SER A 34 -13.46 18.49 2.62
C SER A 34 -13.28 17.38 1.58
N SER A 35 -12.08 16.79 1.49
CA SER A 35 -11.78 15.71 0.54
C SER A 35 -12.64 14.47 0.80
N PHE A 36 -12.82 14.07 2.06
CA PHE A 36 -13.67 12.92 2.38
C PHE A 36 -15.14 13.16 2.02
N LYS A 37 -15.67 14.37 2.24
CA LYS A 37 -17.03 14.76 1.81
C LYS A 37 -17.20 14.77 0.30
N GLU A 38 -16.20 15.26 -0.42
CA GLU A 38 -16.17 15.23 -1.88
C GLU A 38 -16.17 13.79 -2.40
N TRP A 39 -15.34 12.93 -1.81
CA TRP A 39 -15.29 11.49 -2.13
C TRP A 39 -16.64 10.81 -1.92
N LEU A 40 -17.32 11.08 -0.81
CA LEU A 40 -18.67 10.54 -0.56
C LEU A 40 -19.69 11.02 -1.58
N THR A 41 -19.71 12.33 -1.86
CA THR A 41 -20.61 12.92 -2.87
C THR A 41 -20.43 12.28 -4.25
N ASN A 42 -19.20 11.92 -4.60
CA ASN A 42 -18.84 11.32 -5.89
C ASN A 42 -18.90 9.78 -5.90
N GLY A 43 -19.34 9.13 -4.81
CA GLY A 43 -19.41 7.67 -4.75
C GLY A 43 -18.04 6.97 -4.77
N HIS A 44 -17.02 7.59 -4.20
CA HIS A 44 -15.67 7.02 -4.13
C HIS A 44 -15.67 5.72 -3.31
N PRO A 45 -15.17 4.58 -3.84
CA PRO A 45 -15.32 3.27 -3.20
C PRO A 45 -14.81 3.20 -1.75
N PHE A 46 -13.64 3.80 -1.48
CA PHE A 46 -13.09 3.84 -0.12
C PHE A 46 -14.00 4.57 0.86
N ALA A 47 -14.54 5.73 0.47
CA ALA A 47 -15.34 6.56 1.36
C ALA A 47 -16.71 5.92 1.61
N ALA A 48 -17.34 5.40 0.54
CA ALA A 48 -18.56 4.62 0.61
C ALA A 48 -18.42 3.43 1.57
N ASN A 49 -17.40 2.61 1.38
CA ASN A 49 -17.13 1.44 2.23
C ASN A 49 -16.88 1.87 3.69
N VAL A 50 -16.07 2.90 3.95
CA VAL A 50 -15.86 3.41 5.31
C VAL A 50 -17.18 3.84 5.96
N GLN A 51 -18.04 4.56 5.24
CA GLN A 51 -19.32 5.00 5.80
C GLN A 51 -20.29 3.83 6.06
N GLU A 52 -20.26 2.80 5.22
CA GLU A 52 -21.15 1.64 5.33
C GLU A 52 -20.78 0.70 6.48
N ILE A 53 -19.48 0.36 6.62
CA ILE A 53 -19.04 -0.72 7.52
C ILE A 53 -18.21 -0.26 8.72
N ALA A 54 -17.67 0.96 8.74
CA ALA A 54 -16.77 1.37 9.82
C ALA A 54 -17.54 1.89 11.05
N PRO A 55 -17.27 1.34 12.26
CA PRO A 55 -17.89 1.84 13.47
C PRO A 55 -17.38 3.24 13.82
N ILE A 56 -18.29 4.16 14.14
CA ILE A 56 -17.94 5.50 14.60
C ILE A 56 -17.48 5.40 16.06
N ILE A 57 -16.19 5.65 16.30
CA ILE A 57 -15.59 5.68 17.64
C ILE A 57 -15.67 7.08 18.26
N TYR A 58 -15.60 8.12 17.42
CA TYR A 58 -15.72 9.52 17.83
C TYR A 58 -16.26 10.37 16.68
N LYS A 59 -17.12 11.35 16.99
CA LYS A 59 -17.67 12.32 16.03
C LYS A 59 -17.78 13.68 16.71
N SER A 60 -17.20 14.72 16.11
CA SER A 60 -17.39 16.09 16.57
C SER A 60 -18.77 16.60 16.15
N GLU A 61 -19.36 17.51 16.93
CA GLU A 61 -20.70 18.07 16.66
C GLU A 61 -20.80 18.76 15.29
N GLN A 62 -19.69 19.30 14.80
CA GLN A 62 -19.60 20.06 13.54
C GLN A 62 -19.44 19.14 12.30
N PHE A 63 -19.23 17.84 12.48
CA PHE A 63 -19.01 16.90 11.39
C PHE A 63 -20.30 16.16 11.03
N CYS A 64 -20.91 16.52 9.90
CA CYS A 64 -22.05 15.80 9.34
C CYS A 64 -21.62 14.90 8.18
N LEU A 65 -22.06 13.65 8.22
CA LEU A 65 -21.98 12.70 7.09
C LEU A 65 -23.22 12.87 6.21
N PRO A 66 -23.10 12.76 4.89
CA PRO A 66 -24.26 12.74 3.99
C PRO A 66 -25.11 11.48 4.22
N ASP A 67 -26.43 11.61 4.16
CA ASP A 67 -27.37 10.50 4.42
C ASP A 67 -27.45 9.49 3.28
N HIS A 68 -27.04 9.87 2.06
CA HIS A 68 -27.10 9.04 0.86
C HIS A 68 -25.71 8.83 0.28
N ILE A 69 -25.35 7.56 0.07
CA ILE A 69 -24.16 7.15 -0.67
C ILE A 69 -24.61 6.74 -2.08
N PRO A 70 -24.04 7.29 -3.17
CA PRO A 70 -24.37 6.85 -4.52
C PRO A 70 -24.12 5.35 -4.67
N THR A 71 -25.04 4.62 -5.30
CA THR A 71 -24.87 3.18 -5.56
C THR A 71 -23.72 2.92 -6.54
N HIS A 72 -23.01 1.82 -6.32
CA HIS A 72 -21.90 1.37 -7.17
C HIS A 72 -22.36 1.17 -8.63
N ASN A 73 -21.67 1.81 -9.59
CA ASN A 73 -21.89 1.56 -11.02
C ASN A 73 -21.39 0.16 -11.43
N GLU A 74 -22.18 -0.56 -12.23
CA GLU A 74 -21.84 -1.90 -12.77
C GLU A 74 -20.54 -1.93 -13.60
N GLU A 75 -20.03 -0.78 -14.06
CA GLU A 75 -18.77 -0.68 -14.82
C GLU A 75 -17.51 -0.82 -13.93
N GLN A 76 -17.64 -0.65 -12.61
CA GLN A 76 -16.48 -0.63 -11.71
C GLN A 76 -15.67 -1.94 -11.67
N PRO A 77 -16.26 -3.16 -11.59
CA PRO A 77 -15.47 -4.39 -11.49
C PRO A 77 -14.58 -4.65 -12.69
N LYS A 78 -15.06 -4.34 -13.91
CA LYS A 78 -14.26 -4.49 -15.14
C LYS A 78 -13.06 -3.53 -15.14
N SER A 79 -13.25 -2.31 -14.67
CA SER A 79 -12.17 -1.33 -14.54
C SER A 79 -11.11 -1.76 -13.52
N LEU A 80 -11.53 -2.32 -12.38
CA LEU A 80 -10.65 -2.83 -11.32
C LEU A 80 -9.89 -4.09 -11.76
N GLU A 81 -10.52 -4.98 -12.52
CA GLU A 81 -9.85 -6.13 -13.11
C GLU A 81 -8.74 -5.72 -14.08
N LYS A 82 -9.04 -4.77 -14.98
CA LYS A 82 -8.02 -4.24 -15.89
C LYS A 82 -6.87 -3.60 -15.12
N PHE A 83 -7.18 -2.85 -14.06
CA PHE A 83 -6.18 -2.25 -13.19
C PHE A 83 -5.33 -3.31 -12.45
N HIS A 84 -5.95 -4.39 -11.96
CA HIS A 84 -5.25 -5.51 -11.31
C HIS A 84 -4.29 -6.21 -12.27
N LEU A 85 -4.76 -6.56 -13.47
CA LEU A 85 -3.95 -7.22 -14.49
C LEU A 85 -2.77 -6.35 -14.92
N GLU A 86 -3.00 -5.05 -15.15
CA GLU A 86 -1.96 -4.11 -15.53
C GLU A 86 -0.93 -3.90 -14.40
N GLY A 87 -1.40 -3.82 -13.15
CA GLY A 87 -0.55 -3.73 -11.97
C GLY A 87 0.36 -4.95 -11.80
N LEU A 88 -0.19 -6.16 -11.98
CA LEU A 88 0.58 -7.41 -11.96
C LEU A 88 1.59 -7.47 -13.11
N ARG A 89 1.20 -7.03 -14.31
CA ARG A 89 2.08 -6.96 -15.48
C ARG A 89 3.29 -6.07 -15.19
N LYS A 90 3.06 -4.83 -14.74
CA LYS A 90 4.13 -3.88 -14.36
C LYS A 90 5.03 -4.43 -13.26
N SER A 91 4.45 -5.05 -12.23
CA SER A 91 5.24 -5.65 -11.14
C SER A 91 6.19 -6.75 -11.65
N LYS A 92 5.71 -7.60 -12.57
CA LYS A 92 6.53 -8.63 -13.23
C LYS A 92 7.61 -8.03 -14.12
N GLU A 93 7.34 -6.92 -14.80
CA GLU A 93 8.36 -6.20 -15.60
C GLU A 93 9.48 -5.64 -14.71
N PHE A 94 9.13 -5.04 -13.57
CA PHE A 94 10.13 -4.60 -12.60
C PHE A 94 10.95 -5.77 -12.04
N LEU A 95 10.31 -6.90 -11.73
CA LEU A 95 11.02 -8.11 -11.31
C LEU A 95 12.01 -8.60 -12.38
N ALA A 96 11.58 -8.71 -13.64
CA ALA A 96 12.45 -9.12 -14.75
C ALA A 96 13.61 -8.13 -14.96
N GLY A 97 13.34 -6.83 -14.84
CA GLY A 97 14.36 -5.79 -14.85
C GLY A 97 15.40 -5.98 -13.75
N SER A 98 14.95 -6.28 -12.51
CA SER A 98 15.86 -6.58 -11.40
C SER A 98 16.78 -7.76 -11.71
N GLU A 99 16.23 -8.88 -12.20
CA GLU A 99 16.99 -10.07 -12.53
C GLU A 99 18.06 -9.79 -13.60
N LEU A 100 17.72 -8.99 -14.62
CA LEU A 100 18.66 -8.54 -15.64
C LEU A 100 19.79 -7.69 -15.05
N PHE A 101 19.48 -6.71 -14.21
CA PHE A 101 20.48 -5.87 -13.55
C PHE A 101 21.38 -6.68 -12.62
N ARG A 102 20.82 -7.69 -11.94
CA ARG A 102 21.59 -8.60 -11.08
C ARG A 102 22.61 -9.40 -11.89
N ILE A 103 22.23 -9.96 -13.04
CA ILE A 103 23.13 -10.68 -13.95
C ILE A 103 24.27 -9.77 -14.45
N ARG A 104 23.95 -8.51 -14.75
CA ARG A 104 24.93 -7.48 -15.14
C ARG A 104 25.79 -6.97 -13.98
N LYS A 105 25.62 -7.52 -12.76
CA LYS A 105 26.28 -7.09 -11.53
C LYS A 105 25.99 -5.62 -11.14
N GLN A 106 24.89 -5.06 -11.64
CA GLN A 106 24.40 -3.72 -11.31
C GLN A 106 23.45 -3.80 -10.11
N HIS A 107 23.99 -4.19 -8.96
CA HIS A 107 23.22 -4.58 -7.77
C HIS A 107 22.34 -3.46 -7.18
N ALA A 108 22.82 -2.22 -7.20
CA ALA A 108 22.03 -1.07 -6.77
C ALA A 108 20.74 -0.92 -7.61
N MET A 109 20.88 -1.01 -8.94
CA MET A 109 19.74 -0.90 -9.85
C MET A 109 18.80 -2.11 -9.74
N ALA A 110 19.34 -3.31 -9.49
CA ALA A 110 18.51 -4.48 -9.20
C ALA A 110 17.64 -4.26 -7.96
N ALA A 111 18.21 -3.72 -6.87
CA ALA A 111 17.45 -3.40 -5.66
C ALA A 111 16.40 -2.32 -5.90
N PHE A 112 16.72 -1.29 -6.69
CA PHE A 112 15.75 -0.26 -7.08
C PHE A 112 14.54 -0.87 -7.82
N MET A 113 14.80 -1.77 -8.77
CA MET A 113 13.73 -2.45 -9.51
C MET A 113 12.91 -3.36 -8.59
N LEU A 114 13.51 -4.02 -7.60
CA LEU A 114 12.76 -4.76 -6.59
C LEU A 114 11.86 -3.86 -5.74
N HIS A 115 12.34 -2.67 -5.37
CA HIS A 115 11.52 -1.69 -4.66
C HIS A 115 10.27 -1.33 -5.48
N GLN A 116 10.45 -0.98 -6.76
CA GLN A 116 9.34 -0.64 -7.66
C GLN A 116 8.37 -1.80 -7.86
N CYS A 117 8.88 -3.03 -7.95
CA CYS A 117 8.07 -4.25 -8.02
C CYS A 117 7.15 -4.40 -6.78
N VAL A 118 7.72 -4.29 -5.58
CA VAL A 118 6.97 -4.40 -4.32
C VAL A 118 5.98 -3.25 -4.17
N GLU A 119 6.41 -2.00 -4.41
CA GLU A 119 5.57 -0.82 -4.35
C GLU A 119 4.36 -0.93 -5.28
N GLN A 120 4.59 -1.29 -6.55
CA GLN A 120 3.53 -1.46 -7.55
C GLN A 120 2.54 -2.55 -7.13
N SER A 121 3.04 -3.69 -6.63
CA SER A 121 2.19 -4.79 -6.19
C SER A 121 1.29 -4.38 -5.02
N LEU A 122 1.86 -3.71 -4.02
CA LEU A 122 1.11 -3.25 -2.84
C LEU A 122 0.09 -2.17 -3.19
N ARG A 123 0.46 -1.19 -4.04
CA ARG A 123 -0.49 -0.18 -4.54
C ARG A 123 -1.65 -0.83 -5.29
N THR A 124 -1.35 -1.85 -6.09
CA THR A 124 -2.38 -2.57 -6.84
C THR A 124 -3.39 -3.24 -5.91
N ILE A 125 -2.94 -3.97 -4.88
CA ILE A 125 -3.86 -4.68 -3.98
C ILE A 125 -4.65 -3.73 -3.07
N ILE A 126 -4.02 -2.64 -2.60
CA ILE A 126 -4.70 -1.62 -1.78
C ILE A 126 -5.83 -0.97 -2.58
N GLN A 127 -5.55 -0.57 -3.83
CA GLN A 127 -6.55 0.09 -4.67
C GLN A 127 -7.74 -0.82 -4.97
N ILE A 128 -7.52 -2.09 -5.32
CA ILE A 128 -8.64 -2.99 -5.64
C ILE A 128 -9.39 -3.46 -4.40
N GLY A 129 -8.71 -3.61 -3.26
CA GLY A 129 -9.34 -4.10 -2.03
C GLY A 129 -10.03 -3.03 -1.20
N THR A 130 -9.62 -1.76 -1.35
CA THR A 130 -10.16 -0.66 -0.52
C THR A 130 -10.61 0.55 -1.33
N GLY A 131 -10.21 0.67 -2.60
CA GLY A 131 -10.37 1.90 -3.37
C GLY A 131 -9.42 3.02 -2.97
N TYR A 132 -8.59 2.84 -1.93
CA TYR A 132 -7.71 3.88 -1.42
C TYR A 132 -6.45 4.04 -2.27
N HIS A 133 -6.16 5.28 -2.66
CA HIS A 133 -4.90 5.65 -3.30
C HIS A 133 -3.97 6.35 -2.31
N SER A 134 -2.84 5.72 -2.00
CA SER A 134 -1.81 6.32 -1.14
C SER A 134 -0.73 7.00 -1.97
N ASN A 135 -0.45 8.27 -1.67
CA ASN A 135 0.65 9.03 -2.29
C ASN A 135 2.03 8.72 -1.68
N THR A 136 2.17 7.66 -0.89
CA THR A 136 3.46 7.28 -0.28
C THR A 136 4.28 6.34 -1.16
N HIS A 137 5.60 6.50 -1.13
CA HIS A 137 6.58 5.56 -1.67
C HIS A 137 7.20 4.68 -0.56
N SER A 138 6.71 4.80 0.67
CA SER A 138 7.19 3.96 1.77
C SER A 138 6.57 2.57 1.68
N ILE A 139 7.40 1.54 1.42
CA ILE A 139 6.96 0.15 1.42
C ILE A 139 6.43 -0.23 2.80
N ASP A 140 7.05 0.27 3.87
CA ASP A 140 6.63 0.03 5.25
C ASP A 140 5.16 0.46 5.48
N ARG A 141 4.79 1.66 5.01
CA ARG A 141 3.41 2.15 5.06
C ARG A 141 2.48 1.35 4.14
N LEU A 142 2.93 1.06 2.92
CA LEU A 142 2.13 0.27 1.97
C LEU A 142 1.84 -1.14 2.49
N ILE A 143 2.80 -1.80 3.13
CA ILE A 143 2.61 -3.11 3.75
C ILE A 143 1.58 -3.05 4.88
N ARG A 144 1.63 -2.00 5.72
CA ARG A 144 0.62 -1.79 6.77
C ARG A 144 -0.79 -1.63 6.21
N TYR A 145 -0.95 -0.83 5.15
CA TYR A 145 -2.24 -0.69 4.48
C TYR A 145 -2.68 -2.00 3.82
N ALA A 146 -1.75 -2.71 3.18
CA ALA A 146 -2.02 -3.99 2.55
C ALA A 146 -2.44 -5.08 3.55
N GLY A 147 -1.98 -4.99 4.80
CA GLY A 147 -2.42 -5.83 5.92
C GLY A 147 -3.92 -5.72 6.23
N LEU A 148 -4.59 -4.61 5.85
CA LEU A 148 -6.04 -4.47 5.95
C LEU A 148 -6.78 -5.36 4.93
N ILE A 149 -6.11 -5.77 3.86
CA ILE A 149 -6.66 -6.60 2.80
C ILE A 149 -6.26 -8.06 2.98
N SER A 150 -4.99 -8.33 3.30
CA SER A 150 -4.49 -9.68 3.54
C SER A 150 -3.40 -9.70 4.60
N TYR A 151 -3.61 -10.51 5.64
CA TYR A 151 -2.64 -10.71 6.73
C TYR A 151 -1.30 -11.29 6.26
N GLN A 152 -1.28 -11.97 5.10
CA GLN A 152 -0.08 -12.61 4.56
C GLN A 152 0.95 -11.58 4.05
N LEU A 153 0.51 -10.38 3.67
CA LEU A 153 1.39 -9.38 3.05
C LEU A 153 2.43 -8.80 4.04
N PRO A 154 2.05 -8.42 5.28
CA PRO A 154 3.01 -8.14 6.34
C PRO A 154 4.03 -9.25 6.61
N ASP A 155 3.60 -10.52 6.53
CA ASP A 155 4.46 -11.67 6.83
C ASP A 155 5.56 -11.89 5.78
N VAL A 156 5.47 -11.28 4.60
CA VAL A 156 6.53 -11.38 3.57
C VAL A 156 7.78 -10.57 3.95
N PHE A 157 7.61 -9.49 4.69
CA PHE A 157 8.71 -8.68 5.23
C PHE A 157 8.62 -8.62 6.76
N PRO A 158 8.91 -9.74 7.45
CA PRO A 158 8.91 -9.75 8.90
C PRO A 158 9.95 -8.76 9.42
N GLN A 159 9.70 -8.17 10.59
CA GLN A 159 10.65 -7.24 11.24
C GLN A 159 11.01 -7.71 12.66
N HIS A 160 10.98 -9.03 12.89
CA HIS A 160 11.16 -9.63 14.22
C HIS A 160 12.62 -9.74 14.66
N ASN A 161 13.55 -9.94 13.72
CA ASN A 161 14.98 -10.06 14.00
C ASN A 161 15.79 -9.02 13.20
N GLU A 162 17.03 -8.78 13.65
CA GLU A 162 17.90 -7.77 13.03
C GLU A 162 18.28 -8.09 11.59
N ALA A 163 18.36 -9.36 11.21
CA ALA A 163 18.67 -9.75 9.84
C ALA A 163 17.54 -9.34 8.88
N ASP A 164 16.28 -9.56 9.28
CA ASP A 164 15.12 -9.17 8.49
C ASP A 164 14.93 -7.66 8.44
N LYS A 165 15.10 -6.95 9.57
CA LYS A 165 15.08 -5.48 9.61
C LYS A 165 16.16 -4.89 8.69
N ARG A 166 17.37 -5.45 8.72
CA ARG A 166 18.47 -5.03 7.83
C ARG A 166 18.11 -5.26 6.36
N LEU A 167 17.58 -6.44 6.03
CA LEU A 167 17.20 -6.77 4.66
C LEU A 167 16.08 -5.85 4.14
N PHE A 168 15.08 -5.57 4.97
CA PHE A 168 14.01 -4.63 4.64
C PHE A 168 14.53 -3.19 4.49
N SER A 169 15.44 -2.76 5.37
CA SER A 169 16.07 -1.43 5.29
C SER A 169 16.84 -1.25 3.98
N LEU A 170 17.52 -2.29 3.48
CA LEU A 170 18.18 -2.25 2.18
C LEU A 170 17.17 -1.97 1.04
N LEU A 171 16.06 -2.71 1.01
CA LEU A 171 15.00 -2.50 0.02
C LEU A 171 14.41 -1.08 0.11
N GLN A 172 14.14 -0.59 1.32
CA GLN A 172 13.55 0.71 1.54
C GLN A 172 14.48 1.85 1.08
N LYS A 173 15.79 1.73 1.35
CA LYS A 173 16.81 2.69 0.94
C LYS A 173 17.04 2.70 -0.56
N ALA A 174 16.91 1.56 -1.24
CA ALA A 174 17.17 1.43 -2.66
C ALA A 174 16.37 2.43 -3.53
N TYR A 175 15.18 2.85 -3.13
CA TYR A 175 14.38 3.83 -3.88
C TYR A 175 15.07 5.18 -4.08
N ILE A 176 15.70 5.71 -3.03
CA ILE A 176 16.39 6.99 -3.08
C ILE A 176 17.87 6.77 -3.40
N ASP A 177 18.49 5.83 -2.69
CA ASP A 177 19.94 5.72 -2.56
C ASP A 177 20.59 4.99 -3.73
N ALA A 178 19.87 4.11 -4.43
CA ALA A 178 20.44 3.35 -5.55
C ALA A 178 20.87 4.23 -6.73
N ARG A 179 20.43 5.49 -6.77
CA ARG A 179 20.84 6.50 -7.76
C ARG A 179 22.15 7.18 -7.39
N TYR A 180 22.57 7.09 -6.13
CA TYR A 180 23.80 7.66 -5.61
C TYR A 180 24.88 6.56 -5.45
N LYS A 181 26.15 6.94 -5.53
CA LYS A 181 27.27 5.98 -5.65
C LYS A 181 27.50 5.11 -4.40
N ASP A 182 26.92 5.48 -3.26
CA ASP A 182 27.26 4.88 -1.96
C ASP A 182 26.34 3.71 -1.57
N TYR A 183 25.26 3.45 -2.33
CA TYR A 183 24.39 2.32 -2.05
C TYR A 183 25.02 1.00 -2.50
N GLN A 184 25.22 0.08 -1.54
CA GLN A 184 25.78 -1.24 -1.78
C GLN A 184 24.85 -2.32 -1.21
N ILE A 185 24.68 -3.39 -1.97
CA ILE A 185 23.91 -4.57 -1.56
C ILE A 185 24.57 -5.83 -2.09
N ALA A 186 24.66 -6.86 -1.25
CA ALA A 186 25.20 -8.15 -1.63
C ALA A 186 24.24 -8.90 -2.57
N ASN A 187 24.78 -9.70 -3.49
CA ASN A 187 23.96 -10.54 -4.37
C ASN A 187 23.04 -11.51 -3.58
N ASP A 188 23.49 -12.01 -2.43
CA ASP A 188 22.68 -12.91 -1.59
C ASP A 188 21.47 -12.20 -0.98
N ASP A 189 21.63 -10.93 -0.59
CA ASP A 189 20.52 -10.11 -0.11
C ASP A 189 19.55 -9.79 -1.26
N LEU A 190 20.06 -9.53 -2.47
CA LEU A 190 19.22 -9.37 -3.66
C LEU A 190 18.40 -10.63 -3.97
N LEU A 191 18.99 -11.82 -3.86
CA LEU A 191 18.26 -13.07 -4.07
C LEU A 191 17.13 -13.22 -3.04
N LYS A 192 17.39 -12.94 -1.76
CA LYS A 192 16.34 -12.97 -0.73
C LYS A 192 15.22 -11.97 -1.01
N LEU A 193 15.56 -10.74 -1.41
CA LEU A 193 14.57 -9.72 -1.79
C LEU A 193 13.78 -10.13 -3.04
N THR A 194 14.41 -10.80 -4.00
CA THR A 194 13.77 -11.31 -5.21
C THR A 194 12.69 -12.33 -4.87
N GLU A 195 13.00 -13.28 -3.98
CA GLU A 195 12.02 -14.29 -3.55
C GLU A 195 10.85 -13.67 -2.78
N ARG A 196 11.11 -12.66 -1.93
CA ARG A 196 10.05 -11.89 -1.26
C ARG A 196 9.16 -11.13 -2.25
N ALA A 197 9.76 -10.49 -3.26
CA ALA A 197 9.00 -9.78 -4.29
C ALA A 197 8.13 -10.74 -5.12
N LYS A 198 8.65 -11.92 -5.50
CA LYS A 198 7.86 -12.98 -6.14
C LYS A 198 6.69 -13.41 -5.28
N HIS A 199 6.92 -13.62 -3.99
CA HIS A 199 5.87 -14.02 -3.06
C HIS A 199 4.75 -12.97 -2.95
N ILE A 200 5.09 -11.68 -2.86
CA ILE A 200 4.10 -10.60 -2.91
C ILE A 200 3.28 -10.65 -4.21
N ILE A 201 3.91 -10.81 -5.37
CA ILE A 201 3.19 -10.90 -6.65
C ILE A 201 2.18 -12.06 -6.63
N THR A 202 2.57 -13.22 -6.09
CA THR A 202 1.68 -14.38 -5.96
C THR A 202 0.47 -14.04 -5.09
N ILE A 203 0.69 -13.50 -3.88
CA ILE A 203 -0.38 -13.13 -2.96
C ILE A 203 -1.32 -12.09 -3.62
N VAL A 204 -0.76 -11.05 -4.24
CA VAL A 204 -1.54 -9.99 -4.90
C VAL A 204 -2.36 -10.55 -6.07
N SER A 205 -1.82 -11.54 -6.80
CA SER A 205 -2.55 -12.22 -7.86
C SER A 205 -3.72 -13.04 -7.31
N GLU A 206 -3.51 -13.83 -6.26
CA GLU A 206 -4.52 -14.72 -5.69
C GLU A 206 -5.61 -13.96 -4.94
N VAL A 207 -5.22 -13.10 -4.01
CA VAL A 207 -6.14 -12.27 -3.21
C VAL A 207 -6.90 -11.31 -4.12
N GLY A 208 -6.23 -10.70 -5.10
CA GLY A 208 -6.91 -9.81 -6.05
C GLY A 208 -8.00 -10.50 -6.86
N LYS A 209 -7.78 -11.76 -7.30
CA LYS A 209 -8.83 -12.55 -7.97
C LYS A 209 -10.02 -12.83 -7.05
N GLN A 210 -9.77 -13.14 -5.78
CA GLN A 210 -10.82 -13.40 -4.79
C GLN A 210 -11.68 -12.15 -4.50
N ILE A 211 -11.04 -10.99 -4.39
CA ILE A 211 -11.74 -9.70 -4.23
C ILE A 211 -12.62 -9.45 -5.44
N LEU A 212 -12.05 -9.54 -6.65
CA LEU A 212 -12.77 -9.27 -7.90
C LEU A 212 -13.92 -10.25 -8.13
N SER A 213 -13.77 -11.53 -7.77
CA SER A 213 -14.88 -12.49 -7.85
C SER A 213 -16.00 -12.16 -6.87
N SER A 214 -15.67 -11.78 -5.63
CA SER A 214 -16.65 -11.42 -4.61
C SER A 214 -17.44 -10.17 -5.02
N LEU A 215 -16.76 -9.17 -5.59
CA LEU A 215 -17.40 -7.96 -6.13
C LEU A 215 -18.40 -8.27 -7.26
N ARG A 216 -18.15 -9.29 -8.09
CA ARG A 216 -19.07 -9.69 -9.16
C ARG A 216 -20.28 -10.46 -8.63
N SER A 217 -20.12 -11.20 -7.54
CA SER A 217 -21.21 -11.98 -6.94
C SER A 217 -22.19 -11.13 -6.12
N ASN A 218 -21.80 -9.92 -5.74
CA ASN A 218 -22.60 -8.96 -4.97
C ASN A 218 -23.34 -7.92 -5.85
N LEU A 219 -23.18 -8.00 -7.18
CA LEU A 219 -23.93 -7.23 -8.18
C LEU A 219 -25.11 -8.07 -8.69
#